data_AF-A0A4Q7BQK7-F1
#
_entry.id   AF-A0A4Q7BQK7-F1
#
_cell.length_a   1.000
_cell.length_b   1.000
_cell.length_c   1.000
_cell.angle_alpha   90.00
_cell.angle_beta   90.00
_cell.angle_gamma   90.00
#
_symmetry.space_group_name_H-M   'P 1'
#
loop_
_entity.id
_entity.type
_entity.pdbx_description
1 polymer ?
#
loop_
_entity_poly.entity_id
_entity_poly.type
_entity_poly.pdbx_seq_one_letter_code
_entity_poly.pdbx_strand_id
1 'polypeptide(L)'
;MQYQCPKCQSRKILPVASANEPAVRPVVPKSLVFLIPLIFILLLLVVISIFMWIFGNGAGQTLQIATVVIFLATAIAGVLFWRDLPDFKISMQSFMQANKTWKCRDCSHEWHV
;
A
#
# COMPACT_ATOMS: atom_id res chain seq x y z
N MET A 1 -7.38 15.22 19.46
CA MET A 1 -6.80 16.01 18.35
C MET A 1 -7.90 16.23 17.32
N GLN A 2 -8.38 17.46 17.15
CA GLN A 2 -9.57 17.74 16.35
C GLN A 2 -9.15 17.95 14.89
N TYR A 3 -9.33 16.91 14.05
CA TYR A 3 -9.06 16.95 12.59
C TYR A 3 -10.15 17.72 11.83
N GLN A 4 -10.58 18.86 12.37
CA GLN A 4 -11.54 19.76 11.74
C GLN A 4 -10.87 21.11 11.63
N CYS A 5 -11.00 21.74 10.46
CA CYS A 5 -10.48 23.08 10.29
C CYS A 5 -11.18 24.05 11.26
N PRO A 6 -10.43 24.89 12.00
CA PRO A 6 -11.03 25.82 12.97
C PRO A 6 -11.97 26.83 12.30
N LYS A 7 -11.64 27.25 11.06
CA LYS A 7 -12.39 28.26 10.30
C LYS A 7 -13.64 27.72 9.58
N CYS A 8 -13.52 26.63 8.83
CA CYS A 8 -14.59 26.07 7.99
C CYS A 8 -15.37 24.92 8.67
N GLN A 9 -14.90 24.41 9.82
CA GLN A 9 -15.38 23.17 10.48
C GLN A 9 -15.41 21.93 9.55
N SER A 10 -14.83 22.02 8.36
CA SER A 10 -14.77 20.93 7.39
C SER A 10 -13.73 19.90 7.78
N ARG A 11 -14.04 18.64 7.47
CA ARG A 11 -13.15 17.47 7.62
C ARG A 11 -12.25 17.25 6.41
N LYS A 12 -12.43 18.02 5.32
CA LYS A 12 -11.61 17.92 4.11
C LYS A 12 -10.31 18.68 4.32
N ILE A 13 -9.37 18.06 5.03
CA ILE A 13 -8.07 18.64 5.35
C ILE A 13 -6.97 17.91 4.56
N LEU A 14 -5.96 18.65 4.13
CA LEU A 14 -4.79 18.14 3.43
C LEU A 14 -3.55 18.51 4.24
N PRO A 15 -2.62 17.58 4.52
CA PRO A 15 -1.32 17.96 5.05
C PRO A 15 -0.60 18.78 3.97
N VAL A 16 -0.18 20.00 4.32
CA VAL A 16 0.69 20.79 3.45
C VAL A 16 2.12 20.52 3.84
N ALA A 17 2.95 20.15 2.87
CA ALA A 17 4.38 20.03 3.09
C ALA A 17 4.90 21.40 3.54
N SER A 18 5.40 21.48 4.76
CA SER A 18 6.11 22.67 5.24
C SER A 18 7.25 22.96 4.26
N ALA A 19 7.30 24.17 3.71
CA ALA A 19 8.28 24.57 2.69
C ALA A 19 9.74 24.50 3.16
N ASN A 20 9.99 24.28 4.46
CA ASN A 20 11.30 24.27 5.10
C ASN A 20 11.71 22.92 5.72
N GLU A 21 10.90 21.86 5.63
CA GLU A 21 11.28 20.53 6.13
C GLU A 21 11.21 19.51 4.99
N PRO A 22 12.22 18.62 4.84
CA PRO A 22 12.22 17.63 3.79
C PRO A 22 10.96 16.78 3.95
N ALA A 23 10.10 16.79 2.94
CA ALA A 23 8.91 15.96 2.93
C ALA A 23 9.33 14.52 3.24
N VAL A 24 9.01 14.05 4.46
CA VAL A 24 9.34 12.71 4.94
C VAL A 24 8.48 11.75 4.13
N ARG A 25 8.87 11.49 2.88
CA ARG A 25 8.14 10.55 2.03
C ARG A 25 8.22 9.21 2.75
N PRO A 26 7.08 8.60 3.12
CA PRO A 26 7.11 7.31 3.79
C PRO A 26 7.89 6.34 2.91
N VAL A 27 8.85 5.65 3.53
CA VAL A 27 9.71 4.71 2.82
C VAL A 27 8.83 3.55 2.41
N VAL A 28 8.45 3.50 1.13
CA VAL A 28 7.73 2.35 0.59
C VAL A 28 8.73 1.19 0.52
N PRO A 29 8.55 0.12 1.31
CA PRO A 29 9.47 -1.00 1.27
C PRO A 29 9.42 -1.63 -0.12
N LYS A 30 10.60 -1.89 -0.69
CA LYS A 30 10.73 -2.47 -2.04
C LYS A 30 9.92 -3.78 -2.16
N SER A 31 9.85 -4.55 -1.08
CA SER A 31 9.05 -5.77 -0.98
C SER A 31 7.56 -5.54 -1.28
N LEU A 32 6.94 -4.44 -0.81
CA LEU A 32 5.53 -4.14 -1.08
C LEU A 32 5.25 -3.83 -2.56
N VAL A 33 6.20 -3.18 -3.24
CA VAL A 33 6.08 -2.87 -4.68
C VAL A 33 6.06 -4.15 -5.53
N PHE A 34 6.77 -5.19 -5.10
CA PHE A 34 6.76 -6.49 -5.78
C PHE A 34 5.61 -7.39 -5.31
N LEU A 35 5.27 -7.35 -4.03
CA LEU A 35 4.25 -8.22 -3.42
C LEU A 35 2.86 -8.00 -4.02
N ILE A 36 2.45 -6.73 -4.19
CA ILE A 36 1.13 -6.39 -4.73
C ILE A 36 0.92 -7.01 -6.13
N PRO A 37 1.75 -6.72 -7.15
CA PRO A 37 1.57 -7.31 -8.47
C PRO A 37 1.73 -8.82 -8.47
N LEU A 38 2.63 -9.40 -7.66
CA LEU A 38 2.78 -10.85 -7.52
C LEU A 38 1.49 -11.52 -7.02
N ILE A 39 0.85 -10.95 -6.00
CA ILE A 39 -0.42 -11.45 -5.47
C ILE A 39 -1.52 -11.40 -6.54
N PHE A 40 -1.61 -10.31 -7.31
CA PHE A 40 -2.59 -10.20 -8.39
C PHE A 40 -2.37 -11.25 -9.48
N ILE A 41 -1.12 -11.46 -9.90
CA ILE A 41 -0.76 -12.47 -10.91
C ILE A 41 -1.06 -13.88 -10.38
N LEU A 42 -0.72 -14.15 -9.11
CA LEU A 42 -1.02 -15.43 -8.47
C LEU A 42 -2.52 -15.70 -8.41
N LEU A 43 -3.31 -14.71 -8.00
CA LEU A 43 -4.77 -14.83 -7.92
C LEU A 43 -5.36 -15.11 -9.31
N LEU A 44 -4.88 -14.41 -10.34
CA LEU A 44 -5.27 -14.64 -11.73
C LEU A 44 -4.91 -16.07 -12.19
N LEU A 45 -3.71 -16.56 -11.89
CA LEU A 45 -3.30 -17.93 -12.25
C LEU A 45 -4.14 -18.99 -11.54
N VAL A 46 -4.46 -18.78 -10.26
CA VAL A 46 -5.35 -19.68 -9.50
C VAL A 46 -6.75 -19.71 -10.11
N VAL A 47 -7.31 -18.54 -10.47
CA VAL A 47 -8.63 -18.46 -11.12
C VAL A 47 -8.63 -19.20 -12.45
N ILE A 48 -7.60 -19.01 -13.29
CA ILE A 48 -7.46 -19.72 -14.57
C ILE A 48 -7.33 -21.23 -14.34
N SER A 49 -6.54 -21.65 -13.35
CA SER A 49 -6.39 -23.07 -13.02
C SER A 49 -7.70 -23.71 -12.58
N ILE A 50 -8.52 -23.01 -11.80
CA ILE A 50 -9.86 -23.47 -11.39
C ILE A 50 -10.78 -23.57 -12.62
N PHE A 51 -10.76 -22.55 -13.49
CA PHE A 51 -11.57 -22.55 -14.70
C PHE A 51 -11.22 -23.72 -15.64
N MET A 52 -9.93 -24.00 -15.85
CA MET A 52 -9.48 -25.13 -16.66
C MET A 52 -9.80 -26.49 -16.04
N TRP A 53 -9.89 -26.57 -14.71
CA TRP A 53 -10.29 -27.80 -14.02
C TRP A 53 -11.79 -28.06 -14.13
N ILE A 54 -12.62 -27.00 -14.15
CA ILE A 54 -14.08 -27.12 -14.28
C ILE A 54 -14.51 -27.34 -15.74
N PHE A 55 -13.88 -26.67 -16.72
CA PHE A 55 -14.30 -26.67 -18.12
C PHE A 55 -13.41 -27.50 -19.06
N GLY A 56 -12.32 -28.07 -18.59
CA GLY A 56 -11.37 -28.84 -19.40
C GLY A 56 -10.82 -30.08 -18.69
N ASN A 57 -9.93 -30.81 -19.37
CA ASN A 57 -9.23 -31.99 -18.82
C ASN A 57 -8.06 -31.58 -17.88
N GLY A 58 -8.33 -30.65 -16.96
CA GLY A 58 -7.35 -30.13 -16.00
C GLY A 58 -6.44 -29.04 -16.55
N ALA A 59 -5.73 -28.36 -15.65
CA ALA A 59 -4.75 -27.33 -16.00
C ALA A 59 -3.50 -27.98 -16.62
N GLY A 60 -3.07 -27.49 -17.78
CA GLY A 60 -1.87 -28.00 -18.46
C GLY A 60 -0.61 -27.93 -17.58
N GLN A 61 0.30 -28.88 -17.73
CA GLN A 61 1.51 -29.04 -16.91
C GLN A 61 2.33 -27.74 -16.81
N THR A 62 2.46 -26.98 -17.90
CA THR A 62 3.17 -25.69 -17.94
C THR A 62 2.52 -24.64 -17.02
N LEU A 63 1.18 -24.59 -16.97
CA LEU A 63 0.42 -23.67 -16.13
C LEU A 63 0.53 -24.04 -14.64
N GLN A 64 0.50 -25.33 -14.32
CA GLN A 64 0.68 -25.80 -12.95
C GLN A 64 2.07 -25.47 -12.41
N ILE A 65 3.12 -25.73 -13.19
CA ILE A 65 4.50 -25.40 -12.81
C ILE A 65 4.66 -23.89 -12.60
N ALA A 66 4.15 -23.07 -13.52
CA ALA A 66 4.19 -21.61 -13.39
C ALA A 66 3.48 -21.12 -12.12
N THR A 67 2.33 -21.71 -11.79
CA THR A 67 1.56 -21.36 -10.59
C THR A 67 2.32 -21.71 -9.31
N VAL A 68 2.97 -22.87 -9.25
CA VAL A 68 3.78 -23.28 -8.08
C VAL A 68 4.99 -22.36 -7.88
N VAL A 69 5.69 -22.00 -8.95
CA VAL A 69 6.83 -21.07 -8.88
C VAL A 69 6.40 -19.69 -8.39
N ILE A 70 5.29 -19.15 -8.92
CA ILE A 70 4.77 -17.85 -8.53
C ILE A 70 4.21 -17.89 -7.09
N PHE A 71 3.66 -19.02 -6.66
CA PHE A 71 3.25 -19.25 -5.27
C PHE A 71 4.43 -19.19 -4.31
N LEU A 72 5.52 -19.89 -4.61
CA LEU A 72 6.75 -19.83 -3.81
C LEU A 72 7.34 -18.42 -3.77
N ALA A 73 7.42 -17.73 -4.91
CA ALA A 73 7.90 -16.35 -4.98
C ALA A 73 7.04 -15.40 -4.15
N THR A 74 5.71 -15.56 -4.19
CA THR A 74 4.75 -14.76 -3.41
C THR A 74 4.88 -15.05 -1.91
N ALA A 75 5.08 -16.31 -1.51
CA ALA A 75 5.29 -16.66 -0.11
C ALA A 75 6.58 -16.04 0.45
N ILE A 76 7.69 -16.11 -0.29
CA ILE A 76 8.96 -15.49 0.10
C ILE A 76 8.82 -13.96 0.20
N ALA A 77 8.19 -13.33 -0.78
CA ALA A 77 7.90 -11.89 -0.75
C ALA A 77 7.00 -11.52 0.44
N GLY A 78 6.04 -12.37 0.80
CA GLY A 78 5.17 -12.21 1.96
C GLY A 78 5.92 -12.24 3.28
N VAL A 79 6.86 -13.18 3.45
CA VAL A 79 7.71 -13.25 4.65
C VAL A 79 8.62 -12.03 4.76
N LEU A 80 9.23 -11.59 3.65
CA LEU A 80 10.04 -10.37 3.62
C LEU A 80 9.20 -9.13 3.97
N PHE A 81 8.00 -9.02 3.41
CA PHE A 81 7.07 -7.94 3.74
C PHE A 81 6.65 -7.96 5.21
N TRP A 82 6.40 -9.14 5.80
CA TRP A 82 6.07 -9.26 7.22
C TRP A 82 7.19 -8.70 8.11
N ARG A 83 8.44 -8.91 7.71
CA ARG A 83 9.62 -8.37 8.41
C ARG A 83 9.79 -6.86 8.22
N ASP A 84 9.43 -6.32 7.05
CA ASP A 84 9.55 -4.89 6.71
C ASP A 84 8.33 -4.05 7.17
N LEU A 85 7.25 -4.72 7.61
CA LEU A 85 6.00 -4.12 8.10
C LEU A 85 6.17 -3.16 9.31
N PRO A 86 6.98 -3.45 10.35
CA PRO A 86 7.19 -2.52 11.46
C PRO A 86 7.84 -1.20 11.02
N ASP A 87 8.85 -1.26 10.14
CA ASP A 87 9.52 -0.06 9.63
C ASP A 87 8.57 0.80 8.79
N PHE A 88 7.71 0.18 7.99
CA PHE A 88 6.67 0.90 7.26
C PHE A 88 5.70 1.64 8.19
N LYS A 89 5.24 0.98 9.28
CA LYS A 89 4.37 1.62 10.28
C LYS A 89 5.03 2.81 10.95
N ILE A 90 6.30 2.69 11.35
CA ILE A 90 7.05 3.77 11.99
C ILE A 90 7.23 4.94 11.03
N SER A 91 7.58 4.68 9.76
CA SER A 91 7.75 5.73 8.75
C SER A 91 6.46 6.52 8.46
N MET A 92 5.31 5.83 8.51
CA MET A 92 3.99 6.43 8.35
C MET A 92 3.59 7.27 9.57
N GLN A 93 3.87 6.77 10.78
CA GLN A 93 3.67 7.52 12.02
C GLN A 93 4.54 8.77 12.07
N SER A 94 5.82 8.68 11.67
CA SER A 94 6.71 9.85 11.60
C SER A 94 6.25 10.86 10.55
N PHE A 95 5.69 10.41 9.42
CA PHE A 95 5.12 11.33 8.42
C PHE A 95 3.89 12.09 8.96
N MET A 96 2.99 11.39 9.66
CA MET A 96 1.83 11.99 10.29
C MET A 96 2.20 12.95 11.42
N GLN A 97 3.28 12.68 12.15
CA GLN A 97 3.77 13.55 13.23
C GLN A 97 4.60 14.74 12.71
N ALA A 98 5.31 14.58 11.58
CA ALA A 98 6.11 15.64 10.98
C ALA A 98 5.22 16.68 10.26
N ASN A 99 4.15 16.25 9.59
CA ASN A 99 3.19 17.17 8.97
C ASN A 99 2.17 17.72 9.98
N LYS A 100 2.61 18.70 10.78
CA LYS A 100 1.73 19.46 11.69
C LYS A 100 1.00 20.62 11.01
N THR A 101 1.35 20.92 9.75
CA THR A 101 0.71 21.95 8.93
C THR A 101 -0.41 21.35 8.09
N TRP A 102 -1.63 21.84 8.28
CA TRP A 102 -2.85 21.34 7.64
C TRP A 102 -3.54 22.45 6.86
N LYS A 103 -4.14 22.12 5.72
CA LYS A 103 -4.90 23.04 4.86
C LYS A 103 -6.33 22.53 4.65
N CYS A 104 -7.34 23.39 4.87
CA CYS A 104 -8.75 23.08 4.57
C CYS A 104 -8.95 23.19 3.05
N ARG A 105 -9.47 22.13 2.42
CA ARG A 105 -9.76 22.15 0.98
C ARG A 105 -10.88 23.15 0.63
N ASP A 106 -11.85 23.33 1.52
CA ASP A 106 -13.02 24.16 1.25
C ASP A 106 -12.77 25.65 1.46
N CYS A 107 -11.95 26.04 2.45
CA CYS A 107 -11.67 27.46 2.73
C CYS A 107 -10.21 27.87 2.52
N SER A 108 -9.36 26.96 2.01
CA SER A 108 -7.92 27.16 1.78
C SER A 108 -7.10 27.62 2.99
N HIS A 109 -7.70 27.62 4.19
CA HIS A 109 -7.05 28.06 5.42
C HIS A 109 -6.01 27.05 5.86
N GLU A 110 -4.82 27.55 6.16
CA GLU A 110 -3.70 26.78 6.67
C GLU A 110 -3.57 27.03 8.18
N TRP A 111 -3.46 25.96 8.96
CA TRP A 111 -3.20 26.04 10.40
C TRP A 111 -2.17 24.99 10.81
N HIS A 112 -1.45 25.29 11.89
CA HIS A 112 -0.52 24.37 12.53
C HIS A 112 -1.15 23.83 13.81
N VAL A 113 -0.94 22.55 14.12
CA VAL A 113 -1.34 21.91 15.40
C VAL A 113 -0.11 21.63 16.24
#